data_AF-A0A1G7GWB2-F1
#
_entry.id   AF-A0A1G7GWB2-F1
#
_cell.length_a   1.000
_cell.length_b   1.000
_cell.length_c   1.000
_cell.angle_alpha   90.00
_cell.angle_beta   90.00
_cell.angle_gamma   90.00
#
_symmetry.space_group_name_H-M   'P 1'
#
loop_
_entity.id
_entity.type
_entity.pdbx_description
1 polymer ?
#
loop_
_entity_poly.entity_id
_entity_poly.type
_entity_poly.pdbx_seq_one_letter_code
_entity_poly.pdbx_strand_id
1 'polypeptide(L)'
;MAQRYGSTYSPDGSPKTSAKPEGAGTPPPPKHRPFDGKRPSRVGARSNLLFYAGLPLSWKAFSAEPIVMAGYLAALGCLVGAAFLTREGLKAEEAYEARKISRRPAIPRKIFGSVLTGVGLGLVGWFGWGALETVIFASLGTVLHSLAFGFDPLKNKGMDDIDTFQQDRVSKAIDEAEAHLNTMREALSRSGDRAAETRLDAFIKTARDMFRTVEDDPRDLTAARKYLGVYLLGARDATVKYADLWARTKNAEARQDWFALLDDLEQNFAARNEALLLGSKTDLDIEIEVLRDRLAREGIK
;
A
#
# COMPACT_ATOMS: atom_id res chain seq x y z
N MET A 1 2.35 22.31 -56.88
CA MET A 1 3.56 22.96 -56.34
C MET A 1 3.28 23.36 -54.90
N ALA A 2 3.98 22.75 -53.94
CA ALA A 2 3.93 23.16 -52.54
C ALA A 2 5.28 22.79 -51.89
N GLN A 3 6.25 23.70 -51.98
CA GLN A 3 7.49 23.59 -51.22
C GLN A 3 7.20 23.92 -49.76
N ARG A 4 7.49 22.98 -48.86
CA ARG A 4 7.50 23.25 -47.41
C ARG A 4 8.82 23.96 -47.08
N TYR A 5 8.71 25.19 -46.61
CA TYR A 5 9.82 25.96 -46.06
C TYR A 5 10.39 25.25 -44.82
N GLY A 6 11.66 24.85 -44.88
CA GLY A 6 12.46 24.51 -43.71
C GLY A 6 13.16 25.76 -43.21
N SER A 7 12.92 26.15 -41.96
CA SER A 7 13.56 27.31 -41.33
C SER A 7 15.05 27.07 -41.06
N THR A 8 15.84 28.12 -41.28
CA THR A 8 17.31 28.24 -41.31
C THR A 8 18.08 27.91 -40.00
N TYR A 9 17.47 27.24 -39.01
CA TYR A 9 18.12 26.94 -37.72
C TYR A 9 17.92 25.49 -37.23
N SER A 10 17.75 24.52 -38.13
CA SER A 10 17.94 23.11 -37.77
C SER A 10 19.42 22.71 -37.95
N PRO A 11 20.11 22.27 -36.88
CA PRO A 11 21.43 21.66 -37.01
C PRO A 11 21.22 20.24 -37.54
N ASP A 12 21.30 20.12 -38.87
CA ASP A 12 21.73 18.94 -39.64
C ASP A 12 21.14 19.06 -41.05
N GLY A 13 21.83 19.84 -41.88
CA GLY A 13 21.55 19.96 -43.31
C GLY A 13 22.81 19.63 -44.11
N SER A 14 22.88 18.42 -44.64
CA SER A 14 23.74 18.10 -45.80
C SER A 14 23.03 17.05 -46.65
N PRO A 15 22.59 17.39 -47.87
CA PRO A 15 21.94 16.45 -48.78
C PRO A 15 22.97 15.90 -49.76
N LYS A 16 23.19 14.57 -49.81
CA LYS A 16 23.64 13.90 -51.04
C LYS A 16 23.08 12.47 -51.15
N THR A 17 22.60 12.22 -52.35
CA THR A 17 21.95 11.05 -52.93
C THR A 17 22.87 9.82 -53.06
N SER A 18 22.22 8.66 -53.18
CA SER A 18 22.67 7.38 -53.78
C SER A 18 23.82 6.61 -53.11
N ALA A 19 23.45 5.55 -52.39
CA ALA A 19 23.83 4.16 -52.66
C ALA A 19 23.30 3.32 -51.48
N LYS A 20 22.74 2.15 -51.77
CA LYS A 20 22.39 1.15 -50.75
C LYS A 20 23.61 0.26 -50.56
N PRO A 21 24.25 0.20 -49.36
CA PRO A 21 25.03 -0.94 -48.97
C PRO A 21 24.21 -1.80 -48.00
N GLU A 22 24.25 -3.10 -48.24
CA GLU A 22 23.86 -4.13 -47.28
C GLU A 22 24.74 -4.01 -46.01
N GLY A 23 24.10 -4.09 -44.84
CA GLY A 23 24.79 -4.10 -43.54
C GLY A 23 24.62 -2.79 -42.73
N ALA A 24 23.46 -2.58 -42.12
CA ALA A 24 23.25 -1.61 -41.06
C ALA A 24 21.99 -2.04 -40.28
N GLY A 25 22.09 -2.42 -39.01
CA GLY A 25 22.26 -1.46 -37.93
C GLY A 25 20.87 -1.07 -37.43
N THR A 26 20.49 -1.58 -36.26
CA THR A 26 19.23 -1.32 -35.58
C THR A 26 18.83 0.16 -35.70
N PRO A 27 17.56 0.51 -35.99
CA PRO A 27 17.13 1.90 -36.03
C PRO A 27 17.56 2.60 -34.72
N PRO A 28 18.09 3.84 -34.78
CA PRO A 28 18.42 4.55 -33.56
C PRO A 28 17.15 4.63 -32.69
N PRO A 29 17.25 4.37 -31.37
CA PRO A 29 16.09 4.40 -30.50
C PRO A 29 15.39 5.75 -30.64
N PRO A 30 14.05 5.79 -30.58
CA PRO A 30 13.30 7.04 -30.68
C PRO A 30 13.88 8.02 -29.65
N LYS A 31 14.43 9.15 -30.13
CA LYS A 31 14.97 10.20 -29.25
C LYS A 31 13.81 10.63 -28.34
N HIS A 32 13.91 10.28 -27.06
CA HIS A 32 12.96 10.74 -26.05
C HIS A 32 12.78 12.25 -26.18
N ARG A 33 11.55 12.69 -26.46
CA ARG A 33 11.28 14.11 -26.51
C ARG A 33 11.49 14.66 -25.09
N PRO A 34 12.02 15.89 -24.92
CA PRO A 34 12.29 16.46 -23.60
C PRO A 34 11.08 16.50 -22.63
N PHE A 35 9.87 16.31 -23.16
CA PHE A 35 8.58 16.37 -22.48
C PHE A 35 7.81 15.04 -22.48
N ASP A 36 8.38 13.93 -22.96
CA ASP A 36 7.69 12.64 -22.90
C ASP A 36 7.42 12.27 -21.43
N GLY A 37 6.14 12.12 -21.07
CA GLY A 37 5.70 11.78 -19.72
C GLY A 37 5.66 12.93 -18.71
N LYS A 38 6.07 14.17 -19.07
CA LYS A 38 6.01 15.32 -18.15
C LYS A 38 4.63 15.98 -18.18
N ARG A 39 4.01 16.11 -17.00
CA ARG A 39 2.77 16.90 -16.82
C ARG A 39 3.12 18.28 -16.24
N PRO A 40 2.44 19.36 -16.66
CA PRO A 40 2.63 20.67 -16.04
C PRO A 40 2.25 20.61 -14.57
N SER A 41 3.05 21.26 -13.71
CA SER A 41 2.77 21.35 -12.29
C SER A 41 1.48 22.13 -12.05
N ARG A 42 0.66 21.65 -11.11
CA ARG A 42 -0.53 22.31 -10.58
C ARG A 42 -0.15 23.45 -9.63
N VAL A 43 1.08 23.46 -9.11
CA VAL A 43 1.69 24.64 -8.46
C VAL A 43 2.01 25.68 -9.53
N GLY A 44 1.06 26.59 -9.76
CA GLY A 44 1.14 27.60 -10.80
C GLY A 44 0.53 28.93 -10.40
N ALA A 45 0.10 29.70 -11.39
CA ALA A 45 -0.45 31.05 -11.20
C ALA A 45 -1.58 31.09 -10.14
N ARG A 46 -2.46 30.09 -10.12
CA ARG A 46 -3.62 30.02 -9.21
C ARG A 46 -3.24 29.97 -7.73
N SER A 47 -2.24 29.15 -7.36
CA SER A 47 -1.78 29.09 -5.96
C SER A 47 -0.98 30.34 -5.57
N ASN A 48 -0.26 30.96 -6.52
CA ASN A 48 0.48 32.19 -6.26
C ASN A 48 -0.44 33.39 -6.05
N LEU A 49 -1.60 33.44 -6.73
CA LEU A 49 -2.60 34.50 -6.56
C LEU A 49 -3.12 34.59 -5.12
N LEU A 50 -3.19 33.48 -4.37
CA LEU A 50 -3.63 33.50 -2.96
C LEU A 50 -2.73 34.37 -2.06
N PHE A 51 -1.43 34.42 -2.33
CA PHE A 51 -0.50 35.26 -1.57
C PHE A 51 -0.77 36.75 -1.79
N TYR A 52 -1.30 37.11 -2.96
CA TYR A 52 -1.62 38.50 -3.31
C TYR A 52 -3.06 38.87 -2.93
N ALA A 53 -3.97 37.90 -2.84
CA ALA A 53 -5.38 38.13 -2.53
C ALA A 53 -5.60 38.83 -1.18
N GLY A 54 -4.70 38.62 -0.21
CA GLY A 54 -4.74 39.28 1.11
C GLY A 54 -4.18 40.71 1.15
N LEU A 55 -3.44 41.17 0.13
CA LEU A 55 -2.76 42.47 0.19
C LEU A 55 -3.70 43.69 0.34
N PRO A 56 -4.87 43.75 -0.30
CA PRO A 56 -5.81 44.85 -0.05
C PRO A 56 -6.23 44.97 1.43
N LEU A 57 -6.24 43.85 2.17
CA LEU A 57 -6.56 43.83 3.59
C LEU A 57 -5.48 44.50 4.44
N SER A 58 -4.20 44.44 4.05
CA SER A 58 -3.14 45.09 4.81
C SER A 58 -3.28 46.61 4.78
N TRP A 59 -3.65 47.19 3.63
CA TRP A 59 -3.92 48.62 3.53
C TRP A 59 -5.08 49.04 4.44
N LYS A 60 -6.15 48.24 4.45
CA LYS A 60 -7.31 48.46 5.33
C LYS A 60 -6.94 48.33 6.81
N ALA A 61 -6.04 47.40 7.17
CA ALA A 61 -5.57 47.20 8.54
C ALA A 61 -4.87 48.43 9.12
N PHE A 62 -3.94 49.03 8.38
CA PHE A 62 -3.19 50.20 8.87
C PHE A 62 -4.01 51.50 8.91
N SER A 63 -5.21 51.50 8.33
CA SER A 63 -6.15 52.64 8.40
C SER A 63 -7.23 52.46 9.47
N ALA A 64 -7.20 51.36 10.23
CA ALA A 64 -8.21 51.01 11.23
C ALA A 64 -7.75 51.32 12.67
N GLU A 65 -8.71 51.33 13.60
CA GLU A 65 -8.42 51.43 15.04
C GLU A 65 -7.61 50.23 15.55
N PRO A 66 -6.83 50.35 16.66
CA PRO A 66 -5.86 49.34 17.06
C PRO A 66 -6.40 47.91 17.22
N ILE A 67 -7.60 47.75 17.79
CA ILE A 67 -8.22 46.43 18.00
C ILE A 67 -8.62 45.81 16.64
N VAL A 68 -9.22 46.62 15.76
CA VAL A 68 -9.63 46.20 14.42
C VAL A 68 -8.42 45.89 13.55
N MET A 69 -7.36 46.70 13.66
CA MET A 69 -6.07 46.47 13.02
C MET A 69 -5.48 45.12 13.42
N ALA A 70 -5.43 44.80 14.72
CA ALA A 70 -4.94 43.52 15.21
C ALA A 70 -5.75 42.34 14.63
N GLY A 71 -7.07 42.47 14.56
CA GLY A 71 -7.95 41.49 13.93
C GLY A 71 -7.68 41.27 12.43
N TYR A 72 -7.49 42.35 11.67
CA TYR A 72 -7.17 42.26 10.24
C TYR A 72 -5.75 41.73 9.98
N LEU A 73 -4.78 42.01 10.83
CA LEU A 73 -3.44 41.42 10.73
C LEU A 73 -3.45 39.92 11.05
N ALA A 74 -4.24 39.50 12.05
CA ALA A 74 -4.45 38.07 12.33
C ALA A 74 -5.15 37.35 11.15
N ALA A 75 -6.17 37.99 10.56
CA ALA A 75 -6.83 37.51 9.35
C ALA A 75 -5.84 37.36 8.18
N LEU A 76 -5.00 38.36 7.94
CA LEU A 76 -3.95 38.32 6.91
C LEU A 76 -2.98 37.15 7.14
N GLY A 77 -2.54 36.94 8.39
CA GLY A 77 -1.69 35.82 8.77
C GLY A 77 -2.33 34.47 8.45
N CYS A 78 -3.63 34.32 8.73
CA CYS A 78 -4.39 33.12 8.36
C CYS A 78 -4.41 32.91 6.84
N LEU A 79 -4.69 33.95 6.05
CA LEU A 79 -4.74 33.86 4.58
C LEU A 79 -3.39 33.48 3.96
N VAL A 80 -2.29 34.07 4.46
CA VAL A 80 -0.93 33.72 4.01
C VAL A 80 -0.57 32.28 4.40
N GLY A 81 -0.90 31.87 5.63
CA GLY A 81 -0.71 30.49 6.08
C GLY A 81 -1.51 29.49 5.23
N ALA A 82 -2.74 29.85 4.87
CA ALA A 82 -3.59 29.03 4.01
C ALA A 82 -3.02 28.88 2.60
N ALA A 83 -2.44 29.95 2.04
CA ALA A 83 -1.75 29.92 0.76
C ALA A 83 -0.53 28.97 0.78
N PHE A 84 0.26 29.00 1.87
CA PHE A 84 1.40 28.09 2.04
C PHE A 84 0.97 26.62 2.12
N LEU A 85 -0.03 26.31 2.95
CA LEU A 85 -0.58 24.96 3.09
C LEU A 85 -1.15 24.44 1.77
N THR A 86 -1.86 25.28 1.03
CA THR A 86 -2.45 24.92 -0.26
C THR A 86 -1.38 24.62 -1.30
N ARG A 87 -0.32 25.43 -1.36
CA ARG A 87 0.83 25.20 -2.25
C ARG A 87 1.53 23.88 -1.94
N GLU A 88 1.78 23.61 -0.65
CA GLU A 88 2.41 22.37 -0.21
C GLU A 88 1.51 21.14 -0.39
N GLY A 89 0.19 21.31 -0.30
CA GLY A 89 -0.80 20.26 -0.61
C GLY A 89 -0.83 19.89 -2.09
N LEU A 90 -0.77 20.88 -2.99
CA LEU A 90 -0.69 20.65 -4.44
C LEU A 90 0.59 19.90 -4.84
N LYS A 91 1.74 20.24 -4.24
CA LYS A 91 2.99 19.49 -4.45
C LYS A 91 2.87 18.03 -4.00
N ALA A 92 2.27 17.81 -2.83
CA ALA A 92 2.07 16.47 -2.29
C ALA A 92 1.14 15.63 -3.18
N GLU A 93 0.06 16.23 -3.67
CA GLU A 93 -0.85 15.59 -4.62
C GLU A 93 -0.16 15.24 -5.94
N GLU A 94 0.67 16.14 -6.50
CA GLU A 94 1.45 15.84 -7.71
C GLU A 94 2.40 14.66 -7.51
N ALA A 95 3.10 14.62 -6.36
CA ALA A 95 4.00 13.52 -6.02
C ALA A 95 3.26 12.19 -5.83
N TYR A 96 2.05 12.24 -5.29
CA TYR A 96 1.14 11.10 -5.15
C TYR A 96 0.64 10.59 -6.51
N GLU A 97 0.23 11.51 -7.39
CA GLU A 97 -0.29 11.15 -8.72
C GLU A 97 0.76 10.66 -9.70
N ALA A 98 1.99 11.17 -9.59
CA ALA A 98 3.11 10.75 -10.43
C ALA A 98 3.51 9.28 -10.23
N ARG A 99 3.14 8.68 -9.09
CA ARG A 99 3.48 7.29 -8.76
C ARG A 99 2.28 6.36 -9.00
N LYS A 100 2.55 5.15 -9.48
CA LYS A 100 1.55 4.07 -9.57
C LYS A 100 1.19 3.51 -8.19
N ILE A 101 2.17 3.50 -7.28
CA ILE A 101 2.06 3.02 -5.90
C ILE A 101 2.51 4.15 -4.97
N SER A 102 1.63 4.62 -4.08
CA SER A 102 1.95 5.71 -3.14
C SER A 102 1.05 5.70 -1.91
N ARG A 103 1.63 6.01 -0.74
CA ARG A 103 0.87 6.22 0.50
C ARG A 103 0.21 7.59 0.49
N ARG A 104 -0.94 7.71 1.17
CA ARG A 104 -1.61 9.01 1.34
C ARG A 104 -0.72 10.02 2.08
N PRO A 105 -0.82 11.34 1.79
CA PRO A 105 -0.17 12.37 2.58
C PRO A 105 -0.57 12.30 4.07
N ALA A 106 0.39 12.51 4.97
CA ALA A 106 0.16 12.40 6.42
C ALA A 106 -0.79 13.49 6.98
N ILE A 107 -0.83 14.66 6.34
CA ILE A 107 -1.67 15.79 6.75
C ILE A 107 -2.42 16.28 5.51
N PRO A 108 -3.77 16.42 5.54
CA PRO A 108 -4.57 16.93 4.43
C PRO A 108 -4.44 18.46 4.31
N ARG A 109 -3.31 18.93 3.75
CA ARG A 109 -2.91 20.34 3.76
C ARG A 109 -3.90 21.26 3.04
N LYS A 110 -4.58 20.82 1.98
CA LYS A 110 -5.60 21.64 1.28
C LYS A 110 -6.88 21.80 2.10
N ILE A 111 -7.28 20.78 2.87
CA ILE A 111 -8.40 20.89 3.84
C ILE A 111 -8.05 21.89 4.95
N PHE A 112 -6.84 21.80 5.51
CA PHE A 112 -6.41 22.80 6.49
C PHE A 112 -6.32 24.20 5.88
N GLY A 113 -5.88 24.30 4.62
CA GLY A 113 -5.88 25.56 3.86
C GLY A 113 -7.29 26.15 3.68
N SER A 114 -8.31 25.34 3.37
CA SER A 114 -9.69 25.83 3.23
C SER A 114 -10.27 26.30 4.55
N VAL A 115 -10.07 25.55 5.63
CA VAL A 115 -10.51 25.94 6.97
C VAL A 115 -9.83 27.23 7.41
N LEU A 116 -8.51 27.33 7.23
CA LEU A 116 -7.74 28.52 7.61
C LEU A 116 -8.13 29.76 6.78
N THR A 117 -8.51 29.58 5.51
CA THR A 117 -9.09 30.64 4.68
C THR A 117 -10.43 31.13 5.23
N GLY A 118 -11.30 30.20 5.62
CA GLY A 118 -12.56 30.52 6.30
C GLY A 118 -12.33 31.28 7.61
N VAL A 119 -11.41 30.84 8.45
CA VAL A 119 -11.05 31.54 9.69
C VAL A 119 -10.54 32.96 9.40
N GLY A 120 -9.64 33.11 8.43
CA GLY A 120 -9.13 34.43 8.04
C GLY A 120 -10.22 35.39 7.59
N LEU A 121 -11.13 34.94 6.72
CA LEU A 121 -12.25 35.76 6.25
C LEU A 121 -13.32 36.00 7.35
N GLY A 122 -13.55 35.02 8.22
CA GLY A 122 -14.41 35.18 9.39
C GLY A 122 -13.91 36.27 10.34
N LEU A 123 -12.59 36.31 10.61
CA LEU A 123 -11.97 37.38 11.40
C LEU A 123 -12.21 38.76 10.78
N VAL A 124 -12.17 38.89 9.43
CA VAL A 124 -12.52 40.15 8.76
C VAL A 124 -13.98 40.55 9.01
N GLY A 125 -14.90 39.59 8.98
CA GLY A 125 -16.31 39.82 9.29
C GLY A 125 -16.51 40.27 10.74
N TRP A 126 -15.86 39.58 11.68
CA TRP A 126 -16.02 39.80 13.11
C TRP A 126 -15.56 41.19 13.55
N PHE A 127 -14.36 41.59 13.13
CA PHE A 127 -13.79 42.88 13.52
C PHE A 127 -14.29 44.06 12.67
N GLY A 128 -14.85 43.78 11.49
CA GLY A 128 -15.20 44.83 10.52
C GLY A 128 -16.70 45.14 10.39
N TRP A 129 -17.57 44.17 10.67
CA TRP A 129 -18.99 44.26 10.32
C TRP A 129 -19.91 43.70 11.40
N GLY A 130 -19.69 42.45 11.83
CA GLY A 130 -20.57 41.78 12.79
C GLY A 130 -20.58 40.26 12.71
N ALA A 131 -21.41 39.65 13.57
CA ALA A 131 -21.50 38.20 13.72
C ALA A 131 -22.11 37.51 12.49
N LEU A 132 -23.05 38.16 11.79
CA LEU A 132 -23.66 37.60 10.59
C LEU A 132 -22.66 37.51 9.44
N GLU A 133 -21.91 38.58 9.20
CA GLU A 133 -20.87 38.67 8.17
C GLU A 133 -19.72 37.72 8.46
N THR A 134 -19.40 37.49 9.73
CA THR A 134 -18.42 36.47 10.15
C THR A 134 -18.79 35.10 9.60
N VAL A 135 -20.04 34.66 9.78
CA VAL A 135 -20.50 33.35 9.32
C VAL A 135 -20.52 33.28 7.79
N ILE A 136 -21.00 34.35 7.14
CA ILE A 136 -21.05 34.43 5.67
C ILE A 136 -19.64 34.35 5.08
N PHE A 137 -18.70 35.15 5.57
CA PHE A 137 -17.33 35.19 5.06
C PHE A 137 -16.55 33.91 5.38
N ALA A 138 -16.74 33.32 6.57
CA ALA A 138 -16.09 32.07 6.92
C ALA A 138 -16.57 30.88 6.09
N SER A 139 -17.88 30.78 5.89
CA SER A 139 -18.48 29.72 5.07
C SER A 139 -18.10 29.86 3.59
N LEU A 140 -18.24 31.05 3.01
CA LEU A 140 -17.83 31.32 1.63
C LEU A 140 -16.34 31.07 1.42
N GLY A 141 -15.49 31.54 2.34
CA GLY A 141 -14.05 31.30 2.30
C GLY A 141 -13.69 29.82 2.25
N THR A 142 -14.27 29.04 3.16
CA THR A 142 -14.02 27.60 3.24
C THR A 142 -14.50 26.87 1.98
N VAL A 143 -15.72 27.15 1.54
CA VAL A 143 -16.33 26.48 0.39
C VAL A 143 -15.63 26.85 -0.91
N LEU A 144 -15.43 28.14 -1.20
CA LEU A 144 -14.79 28.59 -2.43
C LEU A 144 -13.35 28.10 -2.52
N HIS A 145 -12.61 28.08 -1.41
CA HIS A 145 -11.26 27.54 -1.39
C HIS A 145 -11.25 26.02 -1.65
N SER A 146 -12.16 25.28 -1.01
CA SER A 146 -12.30 23.84 -1.24
C SER A 146 -12.64 23.51 -2.69
N LEU A 147 -13.54 24.28 -3.31
CA LEU A 147 -13.91 24.11 -4.72
C LEU A 147 -12.78 24.50 -5.68
N ALA A 148 -12.02 25.54 -5.36
CA ALA A 148 -10.93 26.02 -6.22
C ALA A 148 -9.71 25.08 -6.25
N PHE A 149 -9.38 24.42 -5.13
CA PHE A 149 -8.16 23.61 -4.98
C PHE A 149 -8.42 22.11 -4.78
N GLY A 150 -9.68 21.72 -4.54
CA GLY A 150 -10.07 20.35 -4.26
C GLY A 150 -9.52 19.81 -2.94
N PHE A 151 -9.90 18.57 -2.62
CA PHE A 151 -9.46 17.87 -1.41
C PHE A 151 -8.16 17.11 -1.62
N ASP A 152 -7.39 16.89 -0.55
CA ASP A 152 -6.19 16.04 -0.58
C ASP A 152 -6.57 14.56 -0.79
N PRO A 153 -5.71 13.73 -1.42
CA PRO A 153 -5.92 12.30 -1.48
C PRO A 153 -5.96 11.68 -0.08
N LEU A 154 -7.06 11.01 0.28
CA LEU A 154 -7.26 10.45 1.63
C LEU A 154 -7.01 8.93 1.73
N LYS A 155 -6.75 8.26 0.60
CA LYS A 155 -6.56 6.81 0.49
C LYS A 155 -5.18 6.50 -0.10
N ASN A 156 -4.64 5.31 0.15
CA ASN A 156 -3.42 4.87 -0.50
C ASN A 156 -3.72 4.47 -1.96
N LYS A 157 -2.74 4.63 -2.83
CA LYS A 157 -2.82 4.27 -4.25
C LYS A 157 -2.08 2.96 -4.49
N GLY A 158 -2.78 1.96 -5.03
CA GLY A 158 -2.17 0.73 -5.53
C GLY A 158 -1.53 -0.16 -4.46
N MET A 159 -1.91 -0.02 -3.19
CA MET A 159 -1.34 -0.78 -2.06
C MET A 159 -2.32 -1.75 -1.38
N ASP A 160 -3.65 -1.66 -1.62
CA ASP A 160 -4.59 -2.07 -0.56
C ASP A 160 -5.64 -3.16 -0.88
N ASP A 161 -5.72 -3.78 -2.08
CA ASP A 161 -6.91 -4.60 -2.39
C ASP A 161 -6.70 -6.11 -2.65
N ILE A 162 -5.47 -6.58 -2.88
CA ILE A 162 -5.23 -8.02 -3.18
C ILE A 162 -4.54 -8.74 -2.02
N ASP A 163 -3.63 -8.08 -1.32
CA ASP A 163 -2.79 -8.70 -0.29
C ASP A 163 -3.53 -8.87 1.05
N THR A 164 -4.28 -7.86 1.48
CA THR A 164 -5.00 -7.85 2.76
C THR A 164 -6.06 -8.94 2.88
N PHE A 165 -6.80 -9.22 1.80
CA PHE A 165 -7.81 -10.29 1.79
C PHE A 165 -7.18 -11.68 1.81
N GLN A 166 -6.02 -11.87 1.19
CA GLN A 166 -5.33 -13.16 1.24
C GLN A 166 -4.70 -13.38 2.62
N GLN A 167 -4.06 -12.36 3.20
CA GLN A 167 -3.52 -12.42 4.55
C GLN A 167 -4.60 -12.70 5.61
N ASP A 168 -5.77 -12.06 5.54
CA ASP A 168 -6.89 -12.33 6.47
C ASP A 168 -7.40 -13.78 6.34
N ARG A 169 -7.43 -14.33 5.13
CA ARG A 169 -7.81 -15.74 4.91
C ARG A 169 -6.78 -16.73 5.43
N VAL A 170 -5.49 -16.41 5.28
CA VAL A 170 -4.38 -17.22 5.81
C VAL A 170 -4.42 -17.22 7.33
N SER A 171 -4.51 -16.04 7.95
CA SER A 171 -4.61 -15.89 9.41
C SER A 171 -5.74 -16.74 9.98
N LYS A 172 -6.96 -16.62 9.42
CA LYS A 172 -8.12 -17.40 9.88
C LYS A 172 -7.90 -18.92 9.77
N ALA A 173 -7.31 -19.38 8.67
CA ALA A 173 -7.04 -20.80 8.48
C ALA A 173 -5.97 -21.34 9.45
N ILE A 174 -4.95 -20.52 9.76
CA ILE A 174 -3.92 -20.87 10.74
C ILE A 174 -4.52 -20.87 12.16
N ASP A 175 -5.35 -19.89 12.52
CA ASP A 175 -6.01 -19.82 13.82
C ASP A 175 -6.88 -21.05 14.09
N GLU A 176 -7.67 -21.48 13.10
CA GLU A 176 -8.48 -22.70 13.18
C GLU A 176 -7.59 -23.96 13.35
N ALA A 177 -6.49 -24.02 12.60
CA ALA A 177 -5.53 -25.12 12.68
C ALA A 177 -4.82 -25.18 14.04
N GLU A 178 -4.40 -24.04 14.60
CA GLU A 178 -3.83 -23.96 15.94
C GLU A 178 -4.83 -24.38 17.02
N ALA A 179 -6.11 -24.00 16.88
CA ALA A 179 -7.16 -24.43 17.79
C ALA A 179 -7.32 -25.96 17.83
N HIS A 180 -7.18 -26.64 16.67
CA HIS A 180 -7.16 -28.10 16.61
C HIS A 180 -5.96 -28.70 17.36
N LEU A 181 -4.74 -28.16 17.15
CA LEU A 181 -3.53 -28.63 17.85
C LEU A 181 -3.62 -28.42 19.37
N ASN A 182 -4.18 -27.30 19.82
CA ASN A 182 -4.38 -27.03 21.23
C ASN A 182 -5.38 -28.02 21.84
N THR A 183 -6.48 -28.32 21.15
CA THR A 183 -7.44 -29.33 21.61
C THR A 183 -6.80 -30.72 21.74
N MET A 184 -5.91 -31.10 20.81
CA MET A 184 -5.17 -32.35 20.88
C MET A 184 -4.29 -32.42 22.15
N ARG A 185 -3.54 -31.35 22.42
CA ARG A 185 -2.68 -31.25 23.61
C ARG A 185 -3.48 -31.34 24.91
N GLU A 186 -4.61 -30.65 24.98
CA GLU A 186 -5.53 -30.69 26.14
C GLU A 186 -6.19 -32.06 26.35
N ALA A 187 -6.49 -32.79 25.28
CA ALA A 187 -7.01 -34.14 25.39
C ALA A 187 -5.95 -35.10 25.99
N LEU A 188 -4.72 -35.02 25.50
CA LEU A 188 -3.61 -35.87 25.94
C LEU A 188 -3.14 -35.59 27.36
N SER A 189 -3.08 -34.33 27.79
CA SER A 189 -2.65 -33.98 29.14
C SER A 189 -3.51 -34.63 30.24
N ARG A 190 -4.78 -34.93 29.93
CA ARG A 190 -5.69 -35.65 30.82
C ARG A 190 -5.48 -37.16 30.84
N SER A 191 -4.81 -37.71 29.82
CA SER A 191 -4.61 -39.16 29.66
C SER A 191 -3.43 -39.72 30.49
N GLY A 192 -2.45 -38.86 30.81
CA GLY A 192 -1.24 -39.19 31.58
C GLY A 192 -0.18 -39.99 30.81
N ASP A 193 -0.31 -40.17 29.48
CA ASP A 193 0.71 -40.84 28.65
C ASP A 193 1.77 -39.83 28.18
N ARG A 194 2.85 -39.71 28.94
CA ARG A 194 3.96 -38.80 28.63
C ARG A 194 4.62 -39.06 27.28
N ALA A 195 4.68 -40.32 26.85
CA ALA A 195 5.28 -40.65 25.56
C ALA A 195 4.37 -40.21 24.41
N ALA A 196 3.05 -40.32 24.58
CA ALA A 196 2.09 -39.81 23.61
C ALA A 196 2.10 -38.27 23.57
N GLU A 197 2.22 -37.58 24.71
CA GLU A 197 2.43 -36.13 24.76
C GLU A 197 3.68 -35.70 23.99
N THR A 198 4.81 -36.36 24.25
CA THR A 198 6.08 -36.08 23.55
C THR A 198 5.96 -36.31 22.05
N ARG A 199 5.29 -37.40 21.64
CA ARG A 199 5.04 -37.71 20.23
C ARG A 199 4.15 -36.65 19.58
N LEU A 200 3.11 -36.19 20.26
CA LEU A 200 2.26 -35.13 19.73
C LEU A 200 3.03 -33.81 19.58
N ASP A 201 3.88 -33.45 20.54
CA ASP A 201 4.65 -32.20 20.46
C ASP A 201 5.62 -32.19 19.27
N ALA A 202 6.18 -33.35 18.90
CA ALA A 202 6.96 -33.49 17.67
C ALA A 202 6.11 -33.20 16.41
N PHE A 203 4.91 -33.78 16.33
CA PHE A 203 3.98 -33.50 15.22
C PHE A 203 3.55 -32.03 15.18
N ILE A 204 3.25 -31.41 16.34
CA ILE A 204 2.87 -29.99 16.43
C ILE A 204 3.98 -29.09 15.90
N LYS A 205 5.25 -29.43 16.16
CA LYS A 205 6.38 -28.68 15.62
C LYS A 205 6.38 -28.73 14.09
N THR A 206 6.25 -29.93 13.51
CA THR A 206 6.19 -30.11 12.05
C THR A 206 4.99 -29.37 11.43
N ALA A 207 3.82 -29.41 12.07
CA ALA A 207 2.65 -28.66 11.60
C ALA A 207 2.87 -27.14 11.64
N ARG A 208 3.48 -26.62 12.71
CA ARG A 208 3.82 -25.19 12.84
C ARG A 208 4.88 -24.73 11.84
N ASP A 209 5.82 -25.58 11.48
CA ASP A 209 6.79 -25.27 10.44
C ASP A 209 6.07 -25.04 9.10
N MET A 210 5.07 -25.85 8.77
CA MET A 210 4.21 -25.64 7.60
C MET A 210 3.33 -24.38 7.71
N PHE A 211 2.80 -24.06 8.90
CA PHE A 211 2.02 -22.83 9.09
C PHE A 211 2.85 -21.58 8.78
N ARG A 212 4.10 -21.53 9.25
CA ARG A 212 5.02 -20.42 8.95
C ARG A 212 5.28 -20.28 7.46
N THR A 213 5.50 -21.40 6.75
CA THR A 213 5.69 -21.36 5.29
C THR A 213 4.46 -20.80 4.56
N VAL A 214 3.25 -21.12 5.01
CA VAL A 214 2.00 -20.58 4.44
C VAL A 214 1.76 -19.11 4.85
N GLU A 215 2.22 -18.71 6.03
CA GLU A 215 2.19 -17.31 6.49
C GLU A 215 3.15 -16.43 5.67
N ASP A 216 4.34 -16.96 5.35
CA ASP A 216 5.37 -16.30 4.55
C ASP A 216 4.92 -16.12 3.08
N ASP A 217 4.15 -17.07 2.53
CA ASP A 217 3.56 -16.97 1.19
C ASP A 217 2.05 -17.28 1.18
N PRO A 218 1.18 -16.25 1.22
CA PRO A 218 -0.28 -16.42 1.22
C PRO A 218 -0.84 -17.19 0.01
N ARG A 219 -0.09 -17.31 -1.08
CA ARG A 219 -0.52 -18.03 -2.30
C ARG A 219 -0.58 -19.54 -2.05
N ASP A 220 0.24 -20.05 -1.13
CA ASP A 220 0.36 -21.47 -0.81
C ASP A 220 -0.82 -22.02 -0.01
N LEU A 221 -1.66 -21.15 0.55
CA LEU A 221 -2.87 -21.54 1.27
C LEU A 221 -3.74 -22.52 0.48
N THR A 222 -3.82 -22.38 -0.85
CA THR A 222 -4.63 -23.28 -1.67
C THR A 222 -4.09 -24.71 -1.68
N ALA A 223 -2.77 -24.88 -1.74
CA ALA A 223 -2.11 -26.18 -1.70
C ALA A 223 -2.10 -26.79 -0.28
N ALA A 224 -2.10 -25.93 0.75
CA ALA A 224 -2.05 -26.29 2.15
C ALA A 224 -3.42 -26.54 2.80
N ARG A 225 -4.51 -25.99 2.26
CA ARG A 225 -5.87 -26.00 2.87
C ARG A 225 -6.32 -27.35 3.42
N LYS A 226 -6.09 -28.44 2.69
CA LYS A 226 -6.49 -29.79 3.12
C LYS A 226 -5.79 -30.23 4.41
N TYR A 227 -4.54 -29.79 4.59
CA TYR A 227 -3.72 -30.10 5.75
C TYR A 227 -4.17 -29.30 6.97
N LEU A 228 -4.31 -27.97 6.83
CA LEU A 228 -4.76 -27.09 7.92
C LEU A 228 -6.19 -27.39 8.40
N GLY A 229 -7.08 -27.81 7.50
CA GLY A 229 -8.47 -28.13 7.84
C GLY A 229 -8.70 -29.61 8.10
N VAL A 230 -8.91 -30.38 7.02
CA VAL A 230 -9.43 -31.75 7.08
C VAL A 230 -8.52 -32.70 7.87
N TYR A 231 -7.20 -32.63 7.65
CA TYR A 231 -6.27 -33.55 8.32
C TYR A 231 -6.10 -33.22 9.79
N LEU A 232 -5.98 -31.95 10.18
CA LEU A 232 -5.90 -31.57 11.58
C LEU A 232 -7.21 -31.82 12.34
N LEU A 233 -8.36 -31.60 11.70
CA LEU A 233 -9.65 -31.96 12.27
C LEU A 233 -9.74 -33.47 12.54
N GLY A 234 -9.33 -34.30 11.56
CA GLY A 234 -9.29 -35.76 11.73
C GLY A 234 -8.30 -36.20 12.81
N ALA A 235 -7.11 -35.60 12.85
CA ALA A 235 -6.09 -35.88 13.87
C ALA A 235 -6.58 -35.52 15.28
N ARG A 236 -7.26 -34.38 15.41
CA ARG A 236 -7.93 -33.95 16.65
C ARG A 236 -8.91 -34.99 17.13
N ASP A 237 -9.85 -35.39 16.28
CA ASP A 237 -10.91 -36.32 16.65
C ASP A 237 -10.36 -37.70 17.02
N ALA A 238 -9.33 -38.17 16.31
CA ALA A 238 -8.62 -39.41 16.65
C ALA A 238 -7.90 -39.31 18.00
N THR A 239 -7.27 -38.16 18.28
CA THR A 239 -6.54 -37.91 19.53
C THR A 239 -7.47 -37.88 20.74
N VAL A 240 -8.64 -37.24 20.61
CA VAL A 240 -9.66 -37.24 21.67
C VAL A 240 -10.12 -38.67 21.99
N LYS A 241 -10.42 -39.46 20.96
CA LYS A 241 -10.86 -40.87 21.13
C LYS A 241 -9.76 -41.72 21.78
N TYR A 242 -8.52 -41.57 21.33
CA TYR A 242 -7.37 -42.26 21.91
C TYR A 242 -7.18 -41.90 23.39
N ALA A 243 -7.18 -40.59 23.72
CA ALA A 243 -7.00 -40.12 25.09
C ALA A 243 -8.07 -40.68 26.05
N ASP A 244 -9.34 -40.68 25.61
CA ASP A 244 -10.46 -41.23 26.40
C ASP A 244 -10.33 -42.74 26.61
N LEU A 245 -9.95 -43.50 25.57
CA LEU A 245 -9.79 -44.94 25.66
C LEU A 245 -8.60 -45.33 26.54
N TRP A 246 -7.48 -44.59 26.42
CA TRP A 246 -6.29 -44.78 27.23
C TRP A 246 -6.54 -44.48 28.71
N ALA A 247 -7.31 -43.43 29.02
CA ALA A 247 -7.68 -43.10 30.40
C ALA A 247 -8.49 -44.21 31.07
N ARG A 248 -9.37 -44.89 30.31
CA ARG A 248 -10.28 -45.92 30.85
C ARG A 248 -9.68 -47.32 30.93
N THR A 249 -8.95 -47.73 29.89
CA THR A 249 -8.61 -49.15 29.67
C THR A 249 -7.13 -49.43 29.46
N LYS A 250 -6.30 -48.38 29.28
CA LYS A 250 -4.89 -48.53 28.90
C LYS A 250 -4.68 -49.46 27.68
N ASN A 251 -5.57 -49.34 26.69
CA ASN A 251 -5.53 -50.16 25.48
C ASN A 251 -4.25 -49.89 24.65
N ALA A 252 -3.39 -50.90 24.54
CA ALA A 252 -2.12 -50.82 23.84
C ALA A 252 -2.25 -50.82 22.31
N GLU A 253 -3.26 -51.47 21.75
CA GLU A 253 -3.55 -51.50 20.30
C GLU A 253 -3.94 -50.11 19.81
N ALA A 254 -4.91 -49.47 20.49
CA ALA A 254 -5.33 -48.11 20.15
C ALA A 254 -4.19 -47.08 20.29
N ARG A 255 -3.24 -47.33 21.18
CA ARG A 255 -2.02 -46.52 21.30
C ARG A 255 -1.14 -46.71 20.06
N GLN A 256 -0.87 -47.94 19.65
CA GLN A 256 -0.06 -48.21 18.46
C GLN A 256 -0.67 -47.61 17.20
N ASP A 257 -1.99 -47.77 17.01
CA ASP A 257 -2.70 -47.20 15.86
C ASP A 257 -2.64 -45.67 15.83
N TRP A 258 -2.77 -45.02 16.99
CA TRP A 258 -2.67 -43.56 17.09
C TRP A 258 -1.25 -43.05 16.83
N PHE A 259 -0.22 -43.76 17.29
CA PHE A 259 1.17 -43.43 16.98
C PHE A 259 1.43 -43.56 15.47
N ALA A 260 0.97 -44.64 14.83
CA ALA A 260 1.10 -44.83 13.39
C ALA A 260 0.41 -43.71 12.59
N LEU A 261 -0.80 -43.30 13.02
CA LEU A 261 -1.49 -42.15 12.43
C LEU A 261 -0.67 -40.86 12.51
N LEU A 262 -0.05 -40.57 13.66
CA LEU A 262 0.81 -39.39 13.79
C LEU A 262 2.06 -39.49 12.94
N ASP A 263 2.67 -40.67 12.82
CA ASP A 263 3.83 -40.89 11.94
C ASP A 263 3.48 -40.61 10.47
N ASP A 264 2.33 -41.12 10.00
CA ASP A 264 1.85 -40.88 8.65
C ASP A 264 1.54 -39.39 8.42
N LEU A 265 0.86 -38.74 9.37
CA LEU A 265 0.55 -37.32 9.26
C LEU A 265 1.82 -36.47 9.24
N GLU A 266 2.77 -36.74 10.13
CA GLU A 266 4.03 -35.99 10.19
C GLU A 266 4.81 -36.08 8.88
N GLN A 267 4.94 -37.29 8.31
CA GLN A 267 5.59 -37.49 7.02
C GLN A 267 4.88 -36.71 5.90
N ASN A 268 3.54 -36.75 5.88
CA ASN A 268 2.76 -36.04 4.87
C ASN A 268 2.87 -34.51 5.01
N PHE A 269 2.88 -33.98 6.24
CA PHE A 269 3.05 -32.55 6.50
C PHE A 269 4.47 -32.08 6.13
N ALA A 270 5.50 -32.84 6.52
CA ALA A 270 6.88 -32.53 6.17
C ALA A 270 7.11 -32.52 4.65
N ALA A 271 6.65 -33.57 3.95
CA ALA A 271 6.75 -33.66 2.50
C ALA A 271 5.98 -32.54 1.79
N ARG A 272 4.81 -32.16 2.32
CA ARG A 272 4.05 -31.03 1.76
C ARG A 272 4.76 -29.71 1.97
N ASN A 273 5.32 -29.49 3.16
CA ASN A 273 6.07 -28.27 3.47
C ASN A 273 7.29 -28.12 2.55
N GLU A 274 8.06 -29.19 2.35
CA GLU A 274 9.19 -29.21 1.44
C GLU A 274 8.77 -28.86 0.00
N ALA A 275 7.64 -29.41 -0.47
CA ALA A 275 7.11 -29.10 -1.80
C ALA A 275 6.74 -27.61 -1.97
N LEU A 276 6.21 -26.96 -0.92
CA LEU A 276 5.92 -25.52 -0.95
C LEU A 276 7.22 -24.71 -1.07
N LEU A 277 8.21 -25.01 -0.24
CA LEU A 277 9.52 -24.35 -0.26
C LEU A 277 10.25 -24.50 -1.62
N LEU A 278 10.16 -25.69 -2.24
CA LEU A 278 10.71 -25.94 -3.57
C LEU A 278 9.99 -25.14 -4.66
N GLY A 279 8.67 -24.99 -4.54
CA GLY A 279 7.87 -24.13 -5.43
C GLY A 279 8.35 -22.69 -5.37
N SER A 280 8.49 -22.12 -4.16
CA SER A 280 8.97 -20.74 -3.97
C SER A 280 10.37 -20.53 -4.54
N LYS A 281 11.26 -21.52 -4.40
CA LYS A 281 12.60 -21.46 -4.99
C LYS A 281 12.58 -21.47 -6.52
N THR A 282 11.74 -22.33 -7.11
CA THR A 282 11.62 -22.44 -8.57
C THR A 282 11.09 -21.14 -9.17
N ASP A 283 10.10 -20.51 -8.53
CA ASP A 283 9.58 -19.21 -8.93
C ASP A 283 10.69 -18.14 -8.94
N LEU A 284 11.51 -18.09 -7.88
CA LEU A 284 12.65 -17.17 -7.78
C LEU A 284 13.69 -17.42 -8.89
N ASP A 285 14.03 -18.67 -9.16
CA ASP A 285 15.00 -19.02 -10.20
C ASP A 285 14.50 -18.56 -11.59
N ILE A 286 13.21 -18.77 -11.88
CA ILE A 286 12.56 -18.28 -13.12
C ILE A 286 12.61 -16.75 -13.18
N GLU A 287 12.30 -16.04 -12.09
CA GLU A 287 12.36 -14.58 -12.06
C GLU A 287 13.78 -14.05 -12.29
N ILE A 288 14.80 -14.70 -11.72
CA ILE A 288 16.21 -14.36 -11.95
C ILE A 288 16.57 -14.57 -13.42
N GLU A 289 16.16 -15.68 -14.04
CA GLU A 289 16.40 -15.93 -15.46
C GLU A 289 15.72 -14.89 -16.35
N VAL A 290 14.45 -14.56 -16.08
CA VAL A 290 13.71 -13.53 -16.82
C VAL A 290 14.38 -12.16 -16.68
N LEU A 291 14.87 -11.81 -15.48
CA LEU A 291 15.61 -10.56 -15.26
C LEU A 291 16.94 -10.55 -16.02
N ARG A 292 17.70 -11.65 -16.01
CA ARG A 292 18.94 -11.79 -16.81
C ARG A 292 18.68 -11.63 -18.29
N ASP A 293 17.62 -12.25 -18.79
CA ASP A 293 17.20 -12.14 -20.19
C ASP A 293 16.83 -10.70 -20.58
N ARG A 294 16.14 -9.97 -19.69
CA ARG A 294 15.83 -8.55 -19.90
C ARG A 294 17.08 -7.69 -19.87
N LEU A 295 17.96 -7.86 -18.88
CA LEU A 295 19.23 -7.13 -18.79
C LEU A 295 20.13 -7.37 -20.02
N ALA A 296 20.19 -8.62 -20.50
CA ALA A 296 20.93 -8.97 -21.71
C ALA A 296 20.35 -8.30 -22.98
N ARG A 297 19.02 -8.19 -23.07
CA ARG A 297 18.33 -7.51 -24.18
C ARG A 297 18.45 -5.98 -24.12
N GLU A 298 18.51 -5.41 -22.91
CA GLU A 298 18.68 -3.97 -22.69
C GLU A 298 20.16 -3.53 -22.72
N GLY A 299 21.11 -4.47 -22.85
CA GLY A 299 22.53 -4.18 -23.03
C GLY A 299 23.23 -3.68 -21.78
N ILE A 300 22.61 -3.84 -20.61
CA ILE A 300 23.16 -3.43 -19.31
C ILE A 300 23.92 -4.64 -18.75
N LYS A 301 25.26 -4.58 -18.82
CA LYS A 301 26.16 -5.52 -18.14
C LYS A 301 26.61 -4.97 -16.80
#